data_AF-A0AAP6WQ78-F1
#
_entry.id   AF-A0AAP6WQ78-F1
#
_cell.length_a   1.000
_cell.length_b   1.000
_cell.length_c   1.000
_cell.angle_alpha   90.00
_cell.angle_beta   90.00
_cell.angle_gamma   90.00
#
_symmetry.space_group_name_H-M   'P 1'
#
loop_
_entity.id
_entity.type
_entity.pdbx_description
1 polymer ?
#
loop_
_entity_poly.entity_id
_entity_poly.type
_entity_poly.pdbx_seq_one_letter_code
_entity_poly.pdbx_strand_id
1 'polypeptide(L)'
;LLEITEEEQKHMIIIISKEEYKRRKRIRNKNSYDGEKAKKIYQEKLKSQGKLNEKEKISQRREKIKDLLDEGLKQKDICLLLNISKPTYVRDRNFLKEQGLI
;
A
#
# COMPACT_ATOMS: atom_id res chain seq x y z
N LEU A 1 4.21 -36.88 -44.60
CA LEU A 1 3.51 -35.61 -44.31
C LEU A 1 2.65 -35.88 -43.07
N LEU A 2 2.59 -34.99 -42.08
CA LEU A 2 1.65 -35.18 -40.96
C LEU A 2 0.22 -35.06 -41.51
N GLU A 3 -0.64 -36.06 -41.27
CA GLU A 3 -2.04 -36.12 -41.71
C GLU A 3 -2.93 -35.20 -40.86
N ILE A 4 -2.67 -33.89 -40.91
CA ILE A 4 -3.43 -32.90 -40.14
C ILE A 4 -4.47 -32.28 -41.08
N THR A 5 -5.75 -32.41 -40.73
CA THR A 5 -6.87 -31.84 -41.49
C THR A 5 -6.86 -30.30 -41.41
N GLU A 6 -7.49 -29.64 -42.39
CA GLU A 6 -7.54 -28.16 -42.42
C GLU A 6 -8.23 -27.56 -41.18
N GLU A 7 -9.26 -28.24 -40.64
CA GLU A 7 -9.92 -27.82 -39.40
C GLU A 7 -9.00 -27.95 -38.18
N GLU A 8 -8.22 -29.04 -38.09
CA GLU A 8 -7.22 -29.21 -37.03
C GLU A 8 -6.13 -28.14 -37.13
N GLN A 9 -5.67 -27.81 -38.34
CA GLN A 9 -4.71 -26.72 -38.57
C GLN A 9 -5.28 -25.35 -38.14
N LYS A 10 -6.54 -25.07 -38.46
CA LYS A 10 -7.23 -23.83 -38.07
C LYS A 10 -7.38 -23.71 -36.56
N HIS A 11 -7.77 -24.79 -35.88
CA HIS A 11 -7.80 -24.84 -34.41
C HIS A 11 -6.42 -24.65 -33.80
N MET A 12 -5.38 -25.27 -34.37
CA MET A 12 -4.01 -25.06 -33.92
C MET A 12 -3.58 -23.60 -34.07
N ILE A 13 -3.82 -22.96 -35.22
CA ILE A 13 -3.52 -21.54 -35.48
C ILE A 13 -4.15 -20.64 -34.42
N ILE A 14 -5.41 -20.88 -34.05
CA ILE A 14 -6.11 -20.15 -32.98
C ILE A 14 -5.40 -20.35 -31.63
N ILE A 15 -5.00 -21.58 -31.31
CA ILE A 15 -4.34 -21.95 -30.06
C ILE A 15 -2.92 -21.36 -29.93
N ILE A 16 -2.14 -21.33 -31.01
CA ILE A 16 -0.77 -20.78 -31.05
C ILE A 16 -0.73 -19.30 -31.43
N SER A 17 -1.89 -18.69 -31.67
CA SER A 17 -1.98 -17.30 -32.08
C SER A 17 -1.33 -16.37 -31.06
N LYS A 18 -0.78 -15.26 -31.56
CA LYS A 18 -0.21 -14.19 -30.73
C LYS A 18 -1.24 -13.63 -29.74
N GLU A 19 -2.51 -13.65 -30.09
CA GLU A 19 -3.62 -13.19 -29.26
C GLU A 19 -3.91 -14.14 -28.11
N GLU A 20 -3.95 -15.45 -28.38
CA GLU A 20 -4.14 -16.49 -27.36
C GLU A 20 -2.95 -16.53 -26.38
N TYR A 21 -1.72 -16.38 -26.87
CA TYR A 21 -0.54 -16.19 -26.03
C TYR A 21 -0.69 -14.96 -25.10
N LYS A 22 -1.12 -13.81 -25.63
CA LYS A 22 -1.37 -12.59 -24.84
C LYS A 22 -2.50 -12.78 -23.84
N ARG A 23 -3.56 -13.54 -24.17
CA ARG A 23 -4.67 -13.87 -23.24
C ARG A 23 -4.17 -14.70 -22.07
N ARG A 24 -3.42 -15.78 -22.34
CA ARG A 24 -2.82 -16.65 -21.30
C ARG A 24 -1.83 -15.90 -20.42
N LYS A 25 -1.02 -15.01 -20.99
CA LYS A 25 -0.12 -14.11 -20.24
C LYS A 25 -0.90 -13.18 -19.32
N ARG A 26 -2.01 -12.59 -19.78
CA ARG A 26 -2.89 -11.75 -18.94
C ARG A 26 -3.51 -12.54 -17.80
N ILE A 27 -4.00 -13.76 -18.03
CA ILE A 27 -4.55 -14.65 -17.00
C ILE A 27 -3.47 -15.02 -15.98
N ARG A 28 -2.27 -15.42 -16.44
CA ARG A 28 -1.13 -15.71 -15.55
C ARG A 28 -0.74 -14.51 -14.71
N ASN A 29 -0.64 -13.33 -15.32
CA ASN A 29 -0.31 -12.09 -14.62
C ASN A 29 -1.39 -11.68 -13.61
N LYS A 30 -2.67 -11.89 -13.94
CA LYS A 30 -3.81 -11.67 -13.05
C LYS A 30 -3.80 -12.64 -11.85
N ASN A 31 -3.42 -13.90 -12.09
CA ASN A 31 -3.33 -14.93 -11.05
C ASN A 31 -2.04 -14.83 -10.21
N SER A 32 -0.97 -14.22 -10.75
CA SER A 32 0.28 -13.98 -10.02
C SER A 32 0.29 -12.66 -9.25
N TYR A 33 -0.53 -11.69 -9.65
CA TYR A 33 -0.71 -10.42 -8.95
C TYR A 33 -1.87 -10.57 -7.96
N ASP A 34 -1.59 -11.31 -6.88
CA ASP A 34 -2.39 -11.16 -5.67
C ASP A 34 -1.98 -9.82 -5.03
N GLY A 35 -2.82 -8.80 -5.24
CA GLY A 35 -2.55 -7.44 -4.77
C GLY A 35 -2.31 -7.36 -3.27
N GLU A 36 -2.92 -8.27 -2.48
CA GLU A 36 -2.66 -8.37 -1.05
C GLU A 36 -1.27 -8.94 -0.76
N LYS A 37 -0.87 -9.98 -1.48
CA LYS A 37 0.48 -10.57 -1.35
C LYS A 37 1.57 -9.58 -1.75
N ALA A 38 1.38 -8.84 -2.84
CA ALA A 38 2.32 -7.80 -3.28
C ALA A 38 2.45 -6.67 -2.24
N LYS A 39 1.32 -6.25 -1.65
CA LYS A 39 1.27 -5.26 -0.57
C LYS A 39 1.98 -5.75 0.69
N LYS A 40 1.80 -7.02 1.06
CA LYS A 40 2.45 -7.65 2.20
C LYS A 40 3.98 -7.72 2.03
N ILE A 41 4.45 -8.20 0.89
CA ILE A 41 5.89 -8.26 0.57
C ILE A 41 6.52 -6.87 0.60
N TYR A 42 5.84 -5.86 0.08
CA TYR A 42 6.33 -4.47 0.13
C TYR A 42 6.43 -3.95 1.56
N GLN A 43 5.43 -4.21 2.41
CA GLN A 43 5.46 -3.83 3.83
C GLN A 43 6.57 -4.55 4.60
N GLU A 44 6.77 -5.85 4.36
CA GLU A 44 7.86 -6.63 4.96
C GLU A 44 9.24 -6.12 4.53
N LYS A 45 9.39 -5.72 3.26
CA LYS A 45 10.61 -5.08 2.75
C LYS A 45 10.88 -3.73 3.40
N LEU A 46 9.84 -2.93 3.67
CA LEU A 46 10.02 -1.67 4.39
C LEU A 46 10.46 -1.91 5.84
N LYS A 47 9.84 -2.88 6.53
CA LYS A 47 10.22 -3.27 7.89
C LYS A 47 11.67 -3.78 7.96
N SER A 48 12.10 -4.62 7.02
CA SER A 48 13.49 -5.14 7.00
C SER A 48 14.53 -4.04 6.70
N GLN A 49 14.13 -2.98 5.98
CA GLN A 49 14.96 -1.79 5.76
C GLN A 49 14.94 -0.80 6.94
N GLY A 50 14.23 -1.11 8.03
CA GLY A 50 14.04 -0.19 9.16
C GLY A 50 13.22 1.06 8.79
N LYS A 51 12.53 1.05 7.65
CA LYS A 51 11.69 2.16 7.20
C LYS A 51 10.30 2.00 7.80
N LEU A 52 9.96 2.90 8.73
CA LEU A 52 8.59 3.02 9.24
C LEU A 52 7.64 3.35 8.09
N ASN A 53 6.50 2.65 8.05
CA ASN A 53 5.43 2.98 7.13
C ASN A 53 4.86 4.36 7.50
N GLU A 54 4.33 5.09 6.54
CA GLU A 54 3.81 6.45 6.77
C GLU A 54 2.69 6.47 7.83
N LYS A 55 1.90 5.40 7.89
CA LYS A 55 0.90 5.18 8.94
C LYS A 55 1.51 5.07 10.35
N GLU A 56 2.62 4.36 10.49
CA GLU A 56 3.31 4.16 11.78
C GLU A 56 3.92 5.48 12.26
N LYS A 57 4.54 6.26 11.35
CA LYS A 57 5.05 7.61 11.68
C LYS A 57 3.95 8.53 12.18
N ILE A 58 2.78 8.51 11.53
CA ILE A 58 1.62 9.30 11.96
C ILE A 58 1.14 8.83 13.35
N SER A 59 1.09 7.52 13.59
CA SER A 59 0.69 6.95 14.88
C SER A 59 1.63 7.40 16.01
N GLN A 60 2.95 7.23 15.83
CA GLN A 60 3.96 7.66 16.80
C GLN A 60 3.89 9.16 17.07
N ARG A 61 3.64 9.96 16.02
CA ARG A 61 3.51 11.41 16.16
C ARG A 61 2.26 11.80 16.94
N ARG A 62 1.13 11.09 16.75
CA ARG A 62 -0.11 11.31 17.50
C ARG A 62 0.05 10.93 18.97
N GLU A 63 0.72 9.82 19.26
CA GLU A 63 1.07 9.41 20.61
C GLU A 63 1.88 10.50 21.32
N LYS A 64 2.96 10.98 20.69
CA LYS A 64 3.73 12.13 21.23
C LYS A 64 2.89 13.39 21.43
N ILE A 65 1.98 13.71 20.52
CA ILE A 65 1.08 14.88 20.68
C ILE A 65 0.19 14.69 21.92
N LYS A 66 -0.32 13.48 22.15
CA LYS A 66 -1.14 13.17 23.32
C LYS A 66 -0.32 13.33 24.60
N ASP A 67 0.85 12.72 24.67
CA ASP A 67 1.72 12.79 25.86
C ASP A 67 2.09 14.24 26.20
N LEU A 68 2.48 15.04 25.19
CA LEU A 68 2.80 16.46 25.40
C LEU A 68 1.58 17.30 25.81
N LEU A 69 0.38 16.92 25.36
CA LEU A 69 -0.86 17.57 25.81
C LEU A 69 -1.18 17.22 27.26
N ASP A 70 -0.95 15.97 27.67
CA ASP A 70 -1.13 15.51 29.05
C ASP A 70 -0.11 16.19 30.00
N GLU A 71 1.09 16.51 29.52
CA GLU A 71 2.09 17.36 30.20
C GLU A 71 1.67 18.84 30.29
N GLY A 72 0.58 19.24 29.63
CA GLY A 72 0.04 20.61 29.66
C GLY A 72 0.71 21.59 28.68
N LEU A 73 1.51 21.10 27.72
CA LEU A 73 2.15 21.95 26.72
C LEU A 73 1.13 22.59 25.78
N LYS A 74 1.41 23.83 25.38
CA LYS A 74 0.56 24.55 24.42
C LYS A 74 0.85 24.09 23.01
N GLN A 75 -0.15 24.24 22.13
CA GLN A 75 -0.05 23.92 20.71
C GLN A 75 1.21 24.50 20.04
N LYS A 76 1.56 25.75 20.33
CA LYS A 76 2.72 26.42 19.72
C LYS A 76 4.02 25.66 20.04
N ASP A 77 4.20 25.29 21.29
CA ASP A 77 5.39 24.61 21.79
C ASP A 77 5.47 23.19 21.21
N ILE A 78 4.36 22.47 21.16
CA ILE A 78 4.27 21.14 20.54
C ILE A 78 4.64 21.17 19.06
N CYS A 79 4.17 22.19 18.31
CA CYS A 79 4.51 22.33 16.90
C CYS A 79 6.00 22.57 16.68
N LEU A 80 6.63 23.36 17.56
CA LEU A 80 8.07 23.63 17.52
C LEU A 80 8.88 22.38 17.89
N LEU A 81 8.54 21.71 19.00
CA LEU A 81 9.20 20.50 19.49
C LEU A 81 9.17 19.36 18.49
N LEU A 82 8.01 19.12 17.87
CA LEU A 82 7.83 18.05 16.89
C LEU A 82 8.22 18.46 15.46
N ASN A 83 8.65 19.72 15.27
CA ASN A 83 8.96 20.31 13.97
C ASN A 83 7.84 20.07 12.93
N ILE A 84 6.60 20.35 13.31
CA ILE A 84 5.42 20.17 12.47
C ILE A 84 4.64 21.46 12.26
N SER A 85 4.00 21.55 11.10
CA SER A 85 3.12 22.68 10.79
C SER A 85 1.85 22.67 11.66
N LYS A 86 1.32 23.86 11.93
CA LYS A 86 0.05 24.04 12.64
C LYS A 86 -1.11 23.24 12.02
N PRO A 87 -1.33 23.21 10.69
CA PRO A 87 -2.36 22.37 10.08
C PRO A 87 -2.17 20.87 10.32
N THR A 88 -0.92 20.39 10.38
CA THR A 88 -0.66 18.97 10.66
C THR A 88 -1.04 18.63 12.11
N TYR A 89 -0.64 19.45 13.07
CA TYR A 89 -1.06 19.31 14.47
C TYR A 89 -2.59 19.29 14.61
N VAL A 90 -3.31 20.21 13.95
CA VAL A 90 -4.77 20.29 14.05
C VAL A 90 -5.43 19.01 13.53
N ARG A 91 -4.96 18.47 12.40
CA ARG A 91 -5.47 17.21 11.86
C ARG A 91 -5.28 16.04 12.83
N ASP A 92 -4.10 15.93 13.46
CA ASP A 92 -3.83 14.85 14.41
C ASP A 92 -4.59 15.01 15.71
N ARG A 93 -4.73 16.23 16.21
CA ARG A 93 -5.55 16.52 17.38
C ARG A 93 -7.03 16.20 17.14
N ASN A 94 -7.57 16.59 15.98
CA ASN A 94 -8.94 16.26 15.63
C ASN A 94 -9.15 14.74 15.54
N PHE A 95 -8.20 14.03 14.93
CA PHE A 95 -8.22 12.57 14.92
C PHE A 95 -8.25 11.98 16.35
N LEU A 96 -7.39 12.45 17.26
CA LEU A 96 -7.37 11.98 18.65
C LEU A 96 -8.70 12.26 19.37
N LYS A 97 -9.32 13.43 19.14
CA LYS A 97 -10.65 13.77 19.68
C LYS A 97 -11.77 12.89 19.14
N GLU A 98 -11.78 12.64 17.84
CA GLU A 98 -12.77 11.77 17.19
C GLU A 98 -12.71 10.33 17.73
N GLN A 99 -11.52 9.90 18.19
CA GLN A 99 -11.32 8.60 18.85
C GLN A 99 -11.55 8.63 20.37
N GLY A 100 -11.87 9.78 20.96
CA GLY A 100 -12.06 9.93 22.42
C GLY A 100 -10.78 9.75 23.24
N LEU A 101 -9.61 9.98 22.63
CA LEU A 101 -8.30 9.81 23.28
C LEU A 101 -7.83 11.07 24.02
N ILE A 102 -8.45 12.23 23.74
CA ILE A 102 -8.23 13.55 24.36
C ILE A 102 -9.52 14.38 24.35
#